data_AF-A0A9D5FQX6-F1
#
_entry.id   AF-A0A9D5FQX6-F1
#
_cell.length_a   1.000
_cell.length_b   1.000
_cell.length_c   1.000
_cell.angle_alpha   90.00
_cell.angle_beta   90.00
_cell.angle_gamma   90.00
#
_symmetry.space_group_name_H-M   'P 1'
#
loop_
_entity.id
_entity.type
_entity.pdbx_description
1 polymer ?
#
loop_
_entity_poly.entity_id
_entity_poly.type
_entity_poly.pdbx_seq_one_letter_code
_entity_poly.pdbx_strand_id
1 'polypeptide(L)'
;MEFELIAKTFMGLEPVLAQELTQLGANNVQIGRRMVSFTGDKAMMYRANFQLHTAIRILKPIKRFKARSAEEVYDEIHKIDWSQYIEKGKTFAVDSVVYSEEFRNSRFVTYKVKDAIVDQFREKTGDRPNISISNPDIRLHIHIAEDEATLCLDSSGESLHRRGYRQESVEAPLNEVLAAGIILMTGWKGDCDLIDPMCGSGTIAVEAALIARNISPGVFRKEFAFEKWPDFDQELFDEIYNDDSQEREFKHHIYAYDVDMKAVNTARLNVKAAGLSNDITVEQQDFKNFKKPLSQSLIVMNPPYGERISTPNLLGTYRMIGERLKHEFGGNEAWILSYKEECFEQIGLKPSIKTPLYNGSLECELRKYTLFEGKMKAFRSEGGIVKTDDEKREMAQKHRFKKNREFKQRIENEEANEEGDIRTFKFHSFESKLYGSKERESYKGRENRKNHDDSWDSGSSKSRGGFKKRDDFKGRNEFKSRGGKGFKGGNGRRDGQKFGKNRRFEDED
;
A
#
# COMPACT_ATOMS: atom_id res chain seq x y z
N MET A 1 -9.60 25.65 -12.96
CA MET A 1 -9.22 24.86 -14.15
C MET A 1 -9.06 23.42 -13.69
N GLU A 2 -9.72 22.48 -14.36
CA GLU A 2 -9.56 21.07 -14.02
C GLU A 2 -8.27 20.49 -14.60
N PHE A 3 -7.68 19.53 -13.90
CA PHE A 3 -6.52 18.77 -14.31
C PHE A 3 -6.63 17.32 -13.84
N GLU A 4 -5.78 16.46 -14.38
CA GLU A 4 -5.75 15.06 -14.01
C GLU A 4 -4.97 14.82 -12.71
N LEU A 5 -5.41 13.84 -11.95
CA LEU A 5 -4.80 13.36 -10.73
C LEU A 5 -4.77 11.84 -10.72
N ILE A 6 -3.79 11.28 -10.01
CA ILE A 6 -3.63 9.84 -9.82
C ILE A 6 -3.53 9.56 -8.32
N ALA A 7 -4.50 8.85 -7.77
CA ALA A 7 -4.45 8.34 -6.41
C ALA A 7 -3.88 6.92 -6.40
N LYS A 8 -2.76 6.70 -5.72
CA LYS A 8 -2.17 5.36 -5.52
C LYS A 8 -2.85 4.65 -4.34
N THR A 9 -3.01 3.33 -4.42
CA THR A 9 -3.55 2.51 -3.32
C THR A 9 -2.98 1.08 -3.34
N PHE A 10 -3.37 0.24 -2.38
CA PHE A 10 -3.01 -1.18 -2.38
C PHE A 10 -3.85 -1.96 -3.40
N MET A 11 -3.29 -3.08 -3.85
CA MET A 11 -4.01 -3.99 -4.73
C MET A 11 -5.21 -4.60 -4.01
N GLY A 12 -6.37 -4.55 -4.67
CA GLY A 12 -7.67 -4.93 -4.14
C GLY A 12 -8.48 -3.78 -3.55
N LEU A 13 -7.86 -2.63 -3.27
CA LEU A 13 -8.55 -1.44 -2.74
C LEU A 13 -8.93 -0.42 -3.83
N GLU A 14 -8.55 -0.65 -5.08
CA GLU A 14 -8.84 0.30 -6.16
C GLU A 14 -10.35 0.58 -6.34
N PRO A 15 -11.26 -0.41 -6.24
CA PRO A 15 -12.70 -0.14 -6.29
C PRO A 15 -13.20 0.70 -5.10
N VAL A 16 -12.62 0.50 -3.91
CA VAL A 16 -12.98 1.25 -2.70
C VAL A 16 -12.54 2.70 -2.83
N LEU A 17 -11.30 2.93 -3.27
CA LEU A 17 -10.77 4.26 -3.52
C LEU A 17 -11.56 5.00 -4.60
N ALA A 18 -11.97 4.31 -5.68
CA ALA A 18 -12.80 4.91 -6.72
C ALA A 18 -14.16 5.35 -6.18
N GLN A 19 -14.75 4.58 -5.27
CA GLN A 19 -16.00 4.95 -4.60
C GLN A 19 -15.81 6.18 -3.71
N GLU A 20 -14.75 6.25 -2.91
CA GLU A 20 -14.43 7.44 -2.10
C GLU A 20 -14.26 8.68 -2.98
N LEU A 21 -13.48 8.59 -4.06
CA LEU A 21 -13.27 9.69 -5.01
C LEU A 21 -14.59 10.17 -5.64
N THR A 22 -15.46 9.24 -6.03
CA THR A 22 -16.78 9.56 -6.58
C THR A 22 -17.65 10.29 -5.54
N GLN A 23 -17.60 9.87 -4.28
CA GLN A 23 -18.33 10.51 -3.17
C GLN A 23 -17.81 11.91 -2.86
N LEU A 24 -16.51 12.15 -3.02
CA LEU A 24 -15.91 13.49 -2.89
C LEU A 24 -16.22 14.42 -4.07
N GLY A 25 -16.84 13.91 -5.14
CA GLY A 25 -17.20 14.69 -6.32
C GLY A 25 -16.12 14.72 -7.42
N ALA A 26 -15.19 13.77 -7.43
CA ALA A 26 -14.19 13.66 -8.49
C ALA A 26 -14.82 13.29 -9.84
N ASN A 27 -14.29 13.87 -10.92
CA ASN A 27 -14.73 13.62 -12.28
C ASN A 27 -13.88 12.52 -12.95
N ASN A 28 -14.41 11.87 -13.99
CA ASN A 28 -13.68 10.90 -14.82
C ASN A 28 -12.92 9.81 -14.05
N VAL A 29 -13.52 9.27 -12.99
CA VAL A 29 -12.89 8.26 -12.13
C VAL A 29 -12.66 6.96 -12.90
N GLN A 30 -11.40 6.54 -13.00
CA GLN A 30 -10.99 5.34 -13.73
C GLN A 30 -10.08 4.46 -12.87
N ILE A 31 -10.53 3.23 -12.63
CA ILE A 31 -9.75 2.22 -11.91
C ILE A 31 -8.65 1.67 -12.81
N GLY A 32 -7.43 1.62 -12.29
CA GLY A 32 -6.33 0.86 -12.88
C GLY A 32 -5.68 -0.03 -11.84
N ARG A 33 -4.46 -0.47 -12.12
CA ARG A 33 -3.73 -1.36 -11.22
C ARG A 33 -3.08 -0.56 -10.09
N ARG A 34 -3.51 -0.79 -8.84
CA ARG A 34 -3.02 -0.12 -7.62
C ARG A 34 -3.16 1.40 -7.64
N MET A 35 -4.08 1.90 -8.46
CA MET A 35 -4.30 3.32 -8.64
C MET A 35 -5.68 3.60 -9.18
N VAL A 36 -6.13 4.83 -8.98
CA VAL A 36 -7.33 5.39 -9.60
C VAL A 36 -6.94 6.75 -10.18
N SER A 37 -7.17 6.94 -11.49
CA SER A 37 -7.05 8.24 -12.13
C SER A 37 -8.39 8.96 -12.10
N PHE A 38 -8.35 10.29 -11.97
CA PHE A 38 -9.53 11.14 -11.91
C PHE A 38 -9.16 12.55 -12.35
N THR A 39 -10.16 13.39 -12.61
CA THR A 39 -9.98 14.81 -12.88
C THR A 39 -10.64 15.64 -11.79
N GLY A 40 -10.04 16.78 -11.50
CA GLY A 40 -10.56 17.73 -10.53
C GLY A 40 -9.78 19.04 -10.56
N ASP A 41 -10.25 20.02 -9.80
CA ASP A 41 -9.54 21.28 -9.62
C ASP A 41 -8.58 21.23 -8.41
N LYS A 42 -8.07 22.39 -8.02
CA LYS A 42 -7.17 22.54 -6.88
C LYS A 42 -7.83 22.11 -5.56
N ALA A 43 -9.11 22.46 -5.36
CA ALA A 43 -9.87 22.07 -4.18
C ALA A 43 -10.01 20.55 -4.09
N MET A 44 -10.32 19.88 -5.20
CA MET A 44 -10.37 18.42 -5.26
C MET A 44 -9.02 17.77 -4.95
N MET A 45 -7.89 18.35 -5.39
CA MET A 45 -6.56 17.84 -5.02
C MET A 45 -6.30 17.94 -3.50
N TYR A 46 -6.66 19.06 -2.88
CA TYR A 46 -6.53 19.26 -1.43
C TYR A 46 -7.43 18.30 -0.66
N ARG A 47 -8.70 18.20 -1.04
CA ARG A 47 -9.67 17.24 -0.48
C ARG A 47 -9.21 15.80 -0.63
N ALA A 48 -8.66 15.41 -1.78
CA ALA A 48 -8.14 14.06 -1.99
C ALA A 48 -7.00 13.70 -1.01
N ASN A 49 -6.12 14.66 -0.71
CA ASN A 49 -5.04 14.44 0.27
C ASN A 49 -5.56 14.41 1.71
N PHE A 50 -6.54 15.25 2.01
CA PHE A 50 -7.05 15.47 3.36
C PHE A 50 -8.08 14.40 3.79
N GLN A 51 -8.97 13.99 2.89
CA GLN A 51 -10.19 13.23 3.22
C GLN A 51 -10.14 11.75 2.84
N LEU A 52 -9.26 11.33 1.91
CA LEU A 52 -9.25 9.92 1.46
C LEU A 52 -8.62 8.98 2.49
N HIS A 53 -9.36 7.93 2.85
CA HIS A 53 -8.89 6.90 3.77
C HIS A 53 -8.09 5.82 3.06
N THR A 54 -8.39 5.51 1.80
CA THR A 54 -7.71 4.40 1.10
C THR A 54 -6.62 4.82 0.10
N ALA A 55 -6.30 6.12 0.03
CA ALA A 55 -5.18 6.61 -0.78
C ALA A 55 -3.83 6.53 -0.02
N ILE A 56 -2.77 6.17 -0.74
CA ILE A 56 -1.38 6.14 -0.26
C ILE A 56 -0.64 7.42 -0.63
N ARG A 57 -0.93 7.95 -1.82
CA ARG A 57 -0.37 9.21 -2.39
C ARG A 57 -1.31 9.76 -3.46
N ILE A 58 -1.33 11.09 -3.61
CA ILE A 58 -2.02 11.82 -4.68
C ILE A 58 -0.96 12.49 -5.57
N LEU A 59 -0.92 12.09 -6.83
CA LEU A 59 0.04 12.55 -7.81
C LEU A 59 -0.64 13.44 -8.86
N LYS A 60 -0.02 14.57 -9.21
CA LYS A 60 -0.47 15.47 -10.29
C LYS A 60 0.46 15.30 -11.50
N PRO A 61 0.05 14.60 -12.58
CA PRO A 61 0.82 14.54 -13.82
C PRO A 61 1.10 15.93 -14.36
N ILE A 62 2.36 16.21 -14.69
CA ILE A 62 2.80 17.48 -15.28
C ILE A 62 3.35 17.30 -16.71
N LYS A 63 3.80 16.10 -17.06
CA LYS A 63 4.26 15.79 -18.41
C LYS A 63 4.07 14.31 -18.73
N ARG A 64 3.58 14.03 -19.93
CA ARG A 64 3.62 12.71 -20.57
C ARG A 64 4.45 12.79 -21.82
N PHE A 65 5.29 11.78 -22.03
CA PHE A 65 6.16 11.69 -23.20
C PHE A 65 6.52 10.23 -23.46
N LYS A 66 7.04 9.97 -24.67
CA LYS A 66 7.67 8.70 -24.99
C LYS A 66 9.16 8.83 -24.86
N ALA A 67 9.80 7.82 -24.31
CA ALA A 67 11.24 7.72 -24.26
C ALA A 67 11.65 6.26 -24.38
N ARG A 68 12.67 5.99 -25.21
CA ARG A 68 13.28 4.66 -25.39
C ARG A 68 14.71 4.60 -24.88
N SER A 69 15.25 5.75 -24.50
CA SER A 69 16.59 5.88 -23.93
C SER A 69 16.58 6.87 -22.77
N ALA A 70 17.57 6.76 -21.90
CA ALA A 70 17.69 7.69 -20.78
C ALA A 70 18.11 9.10 -21.22
N GLU A 71 18.65 9.24 -22.43
CA GLU A 71 18.93 10.53 -23.03
C GLU A 71 17.65 11.21 -23.50
N GLU A 72 16.72 10.46 -24.12
CA GLU A 72 15.39 10.99 -24.44
C GLU A 72 14.62 11.40 -23.18
N VAL A 73 14.79 10.67 -22.06
CA VAL A 73 14.25 11.11 -20.77
C VAL A 73 14.87 12.44 -20.35
N TYR A 74 16.19 12.57 -20.41
CA TYR A 74 16.88 13.82 -20.09
C TYR A 74 16.34 14.99 -20.94
N ASP A 75 16.27 14.81 -22.25
CA ASP A 75 15.84 15.84 -23.21
C ASP A 75 14.39 16.29 -22.95
N GLU A 76 13.46 15.35 -22.71
CA GLU A 76 12.06 15.70 -22.42
C GLU A 76 11.89 16.39 -21.08
N ILE A 77 12.71 16.03 -20.08
CA ILE A 77 12.69 16.64 -18.75
C ILE A 77 13.31 18.04 -18.78
N HIS A 78 14.39 18.24 -19.54
CA HIS A 78 15.07 19.53 -19.69
C HIS A 78 14.18 20.58 -20.40
N LYS A 79 13.23 20.15 -21.25
CA LYS A 79 12.25 21.03 -21.90
C LYS A 79 11.22 21.67 -20.94
N ILE A 80 11.02 21.11 -19.74
CA ILE A 80 10.04 21.61 -18.78
C ILE A 80 10.62 22.85 -18.10
N ASP A 81 9.86 23.94 -18.01
CA ASP A 81 10.30 25.13 -17.28
C ASP A 81 10.21 24.92 -15.76
N TRP A 82 11.31 24.47 -15.17
CA TRP A 82 11.37 24.11 -13.75
C TRP A 82 11.24 25.29 -12.79
N SER A 83 11.43 26.52 -13.28
CA SER A 83 11.22 27.75 -12.49
C SER A 83 9.77 27.92 -12.03
N GLN A 84 8.81 27.26 -12.69
CA GLN A 84 7.39 27.27 -12.34
C GLN A 84 7.06 26.32 -11.18
N TYR A 85 7.96 25.39 -10.84
CA TYR A 85 7.70 24.33 -9.87
C TYR A 85 8.65 24.35 -8.67
N ILE A 86 9.90 24.77 -8.87
CA ILE A 86 10.94 24.76 -7.83
C ILE A 86 11.46 26.18 -7.68
N GLU A 87 11.15 26.82 -6.55
CA GLU A 87 11.66 28.16 -6.23
C GLU A 87 13.15 28.12 -5.85
N LYS A 88 13.81 29.28 -5.95
CA LYS A 88 15.21 29.42 -5.56
C LYS A 88 15.41 29.04 -4.10
N GLY A 89 16.37 28.15 -3.83
CA GLY A 89 16.71 27.70 -2.48
C GLY A 89 15.90 26.50 -1.97
N LYS A 90 14.84 26.10 -2.69
CA LYS A 90 14.07 24.88 -2.36
C LYS A 90 14.84 23.62 -2.75
N THR A 91 14.53 22.54 -2.06
CA THR A 91 15.09 21.22 -2.27
C THR A 91 14.13 20.32 -3.04
N PHE A 92 14.65 19.39 -3.81
CA PHE A 92 13.80 18.41 -4.49
C PHE A 92 14.32 16.97 -4.39
N ALA A 93 13.41 16.02 -4.60
CA ALA A 93 13.71 14.60 -4.75
C ALA A 93 12.96 14.02 -5.96
N VAL A 94 13.50 12.94 -6.50
CA VAL A 94 12.90 12.20 -7.62
C VAL A 94 12.84 10.73 -7.23
N ASP A 95 11.66 10.16 -7.33
CA ASP A 95 11.40 8.73 -7.22
C ASP A 95 11.01 8.18 -8.59
N SER A 96 11.52 7.01 -8.95
CA SER A 96 11.21 6.38 -10.23
C SER A 96 10.62 4.98 -10.04
N VAL A 97 9.62 4.68 -10.86
CA VAL A 97 9.06 3.33 -11.01
C VAL A 97 9.16 2.99 -12.48
N VAL A 98 9.85 1.90 -12.79
CA VAL A 98 10.19 1.55 -14.16
C VAL A 98 9.76 0.13 -14.44
N TYR A 99 8.99 -0.02 -15.51
CA TYR A 99 8.56 -1.28 -16.07
C TYR A 99 8.82 -1.25 -17.58
N SER A 100 10.05 -1.58 -17.99
CA SER A 100 10.45 -1.53 -19.40
C SER A 100 11.62 -2.49 -19.64
N GLU A 101 11.69 -3.05 -20.84
CA GLU A 101 12.83 -3.88 -21.26
C GLU A 101 14.08 -3.03 -21.53
N GLU A 102 13.87 -1.78 -21.96
CA GLU A 102 14.93 -0.80 -22.27
C GLU A 102 15.51 -0.19 -20.99
N PHE A 103 14.64 0.23 -20.06
CA PHE A 103 15.06 0.84 -18.80
C PHE A 103 15.18 -0.21 -17.70
N ARG A 104 16.32 -0.92 -17.68
CA ARG A 104 16.55 -1.99 -16.69
C ARG A 104 16.89 -1.51 -15.28
N ASN A 105 17.21 -0.22 -15.10
CA ASN A 105 17.61 0.33 -13.81
C ASN A 105 16.87 1.64 -13.49
N SER A 106 15.96 1.57 -12.52
CA SER A 106 15.18 2.72 -12.04
C SER A 106 16.05 3.84 -11.49
N ARG A 107 17.17 3.54 -10.83
CA ARG A 107 18.09 4.57 -10.29
C ARG A 107 18.71 5.40 -11.40
N PHE A 108 18.99 4.79 -12.56
CA PHE A 108 19.58 5.51 -13.68
C PHE A 108 18.61 6.56 -14.24
N VAL A 109 17.32 6.22 -14.35
CA VAL A 109 16.27 7.17 -14.72
C VAL A 109 16.17 8.30 -13.69
N THR A 110 16.22 7.97 -12.39
CA THR A 110 16.23 8.98 -11.32
C THR A 110 17.38 9.97 -11.46
N TYR A 111 18.59 9.48 -11.76
CA TYR A 111 19.75 10.36 -11.95
C TYR A 111 19.57 11.27 -13.16
N LYS A 112 19.14 10.72 -14.30
CA LYS A 112 18.92 11.52 -15.51
C LYS A 112 17.87 12.62 -15.35
N VAL A 113 16.78 12.34 -14.64
CA VAL A 113 15.79 13.37 -14.30
C VAL A 113 16.41 14.45 -13.39
N LYS A 114 17.20 14.05 -12.39
CA LYS A 114 17.87 15.00 -11.49
C LYS A 114 18.87 15.88 -12.24
N ASP A 115 19.67 15.29 -13.12
CA ASP A 115 20.67 16.00 -13.92
C ASP A 115 20.00 17.03 -14.82
N ALA A 116 18.95 16.64 -15.56
CA ALA A 116 18.19 17.56 -16.43
C ALA A 116 17.62 18.77 -15.68
N ILE A 117 17.11 18.57 -14.46
CA ILE A 117 16.61 19.66 -13.61
C ILE A 117 17.77 20.56 -13.15
N VAL A 118 18.84 19.97 -12.62
CA VAL A 118 20.00 20.70 -12.10
C VAL A 118 20.67 21.53 -13.20
N ASP A 119 20.86 20.95 -14.37
CA ASP A 119 21.52 21.61 -15.49
C ASP A 119 20.68 22.78 -16.01
N GLN A 120 19.35 22.62 -16.13
CA GLN A 120 18.49 23.74 -16.50
C GLN A 120 18.55 24.90 -15.49
N PHE A 121 18.55 24.61 -14.17
CA PHE A 121 18.69 25.65 -13.16
C PHE A 121 20.04 26.35 -13.23
N ARG A 122 21.12 25.58 -13.44
CA ARG A 122 22.48 26.11 -13.54
C ARG A 122 22.63 27.00 -14.76
N GLU A 123 22.07 26.60 -15.90
CA GLU A 123 22.08 27.38 -17.15
C GLU A 123 21.29 28.69 -17.01
N LYS A 124 20.11 28.66 -16.37
CA LYS A 124 19.23 29.84 -16.24
C LYS A 124 19.62 30.80 -15.13
N THR A 125 20.11 30.28 -14.00
CA THR A 125 20.28 31.07 -12.76
C THR A 125 21.73 31.14 -12.26
N GLY A 126 22.61 30.29 -12.77
CA GLY A 126 23.99 30.13 -12.28
C GLY A 126 24.11 29.29 -11.00
N ASP A 127 23.00 29.00 -10.32
CA ASP A 127 22.95 28.27 -9.06
C ASP A 127 22.49 26.82 -9.24
N ARG A 128 23.00 25.92 -8.40
CA ARG A 128 22.56 24.51 -8.34
C ARG A 128 21.47 24.34 -7.27
N PRO A 129 20.30 23.77 -7.61
CA PRO A 129 19.28 23.46 -6.61
C PRO A 129 19.75 22.34 -5.68
N ASN A 130 19.36 22.40 -4.41
CA ASN A 130 19.74 21.41 -3.41
C ASN A 130 18.86 20.15 -3.53
N ILE A 131 19.44 18.99 -3.22
CA ILE A 131 18.72 17.70 -3.23
C ILE A 131 18.58 17.22 -1.79
N SER A 132 17.34 17.01 -1.34
CA SER A 132 17.02 16.47 -0.01
C SER A 132 16.18 15.21 -0.18
N ILE A 133 16.70 14.05 0.21
CA ILE A 133 15.97 12.78 0.06
C ILE A 133 14.94 12.61 1.19
N SER A 134 15.30 13.01 2.41
CA SER A 134 14.49 12.79 3.61
C SER A 134 13.29 13.71 3.70
N ASN A 135 13.50 15.01 3.48
CA ASN A 135 12.44 16.03 3.52
C ASN A 135 12.62 17.02 2.37
N PRO A 136 12.29 16.64 1.12
CA PRO A 136 12.30 17.56 0.00
C PRO A 136 11.14 18.57 0.12
N ASP A 137 11.36 19.78 -0.39
CA ASP A 137 10.26 20.73 -0.62
C ASP A 137 9.38 20.26 -1.78
N ILE A 138 10.01 19.76 -2.85
CA ILE A 138 9.33 19.23 -4.04
C ILE A 138 9.69 17.78 -4.28
N ARG A 139 8.69 16.89 -4.33
CA ARG A 139 8.90 15.47 -4.68
C ARG A 139 8.27 15.17 -6.04
N LEU A 140 9.09 14.59 -6.91
CA LEU A 140 8.71 14.18 -8.25
C LEU A 140 8.64 12.66 -8.35
N HIS A 141 7.66 12.15 -9.08
CA HIS A 141 7.55 10.75 -9.43
C HIS A 141 7.59 10.60 -10.95
N ILE A 142 8.54 9.81 -11.45
CA ILE A 142 8.55 9.37 -12.84
C ILE A 142 8.13 7.91 -12.92
N HIS A 143 7.08 7.64 -13.68
CA HIS A 143 6.62 6.29 -13.98
C HIS A 143 6.88 6.01 -15.46
N ILE A 144 7.64 4.95 -15.75
CA ILE A 144 7.88 4.47 -17.11
C ILE A 144 7.27 3.10 -17.25
N ALA A 145 6.33 2.94 -18.19
CA ALA A 145 5.79 1.65 -18.61
C ALA A 145 6.05 1.47 -20.11
N GLU A 146 6.81 0.45 -20.46
CA GLU A 146 7.31 0.20 -21.81
C GLU A 146 8.09 1.42 -22.35
N ASP A 147 7.53 2.17 -23.31
CA ASP A 147 8.08 3.41 -23.84
C ASP A 147 7.36 4.68 -23.36
N GLU A 148 6.33 4.54 -22.51
CA GLU A 148 5.52 5.66 -22.01
C GLU A 148 5.98 6.12 -20.63
N ALA A 149 6.41 7.38 -20.57
CA ALA A 149 6.84 8.05 -19.35
C ALA A 149 5.79 9.09 -18.90
N THR A 150 5.46 9.05 -17.61
CA THR A 150 4.64 10.07 -16.94
C THR A 150 5.41 10.63 -15.77
N LEU A 151 5.65 11.94 -15.81
CA LEU A 151 6.23 12.69 -14.71
C LEU A 151 5.12 13.39 -13.92
N CYS A 152 5.12 13.20 -12.61
CA CYS A 152 4.13 13.75 -11.69
C CYS A 152 4.79 14.52 -10.54
N LEU A 153 4.09 15.53 -10.04
CA LEU A 153 4.32 16.10 -8.70
C LEU A 153 3.60 15.26 -7.65
N ASP A 154 4.24 15.03 -6.51
CA ASP A 154 3.61 14.43 -5.33
C ASP A 154 3.03 15.52 -4.42
N SER A 155 1.70 15.57 -4.33
CA SER A 155 0.99 16.52 -3.48
C SER A 155 0.89 16.05 -2.01
N SER A 156 1.14 14.78 -1.72
CA SER A 156 1.00 14.19 -0.38
C SER A 156 2.26 14.35 0.49
N GLY A 157 3.45 14.21 -0.11
CA GLY A 157 4.73 14.32 0.61
C GLY A 157 5.13 13.04 1.34
N GLU A 158 4.86 12.93 2.64
CA GLU A 158 4.88 11.62 3.30
C GLU A 158 3.66 10.80 2.85
N SER A 159 3.80 9.48 2.79
CA SER A 159 2.67 8.64 2.40
C SER A 159 1.49 8.84 3.35
N LEU A 160 0.29 8.87 2.78
CA LEU A 160 -0.94 9.20 3.48
C LEU A 160 -1.27 8.20 4.60
N HIS A 161 -0.83 6.94 4.54
CA HIS A 161 -1.01 6.00 5.67
C HIS A 161 -0.46 6.52 7.00
N ARG A 162 0.58 7.38 6.98
CA ARG A 162 1.05 8.06 8.18
C ARG A 162 0.09 9.18 8.54
N ARG A 163 -1.00 8.84 9.23
CA ARG A 163 -2.03 9.81 9.65
C ARG A 163 -1.46 10.80 10.64
N GLY A 164 -0.70 10.32 11.62
CA GLY A 164 -0.09 11.15 12.68
C GLY A 164 -0.60 10.83 14.09
N TYR A 165 -1.70 10.09 14.22
CA TYR A 165 -2.21 9.67 15.53
C TYR A 165 -1.34 8.58 16.20
N ARG A 166 -0.62 7.77 15.42
CA ARG A 166 0.18 6.66 15.93
C ARG A 166 1.41 7.18 16.70
N GLN A 167 1.34 7.15 18.02
CA GLN A 167 2.44 7.57 18.91
C GLN A 167 3.42 6.43 19.19
N GLU A 168 2.87 5.22 19.37
CA GLU A 168 3.64 4.01 19.60
C GLU A 168 3.18 2.90 18.65
N SER A 169 4.09 1.99 18.34
CA SER A 169 3.83 0.85 17.47
C SER A 169 4.17 -0.45 18.18
N VAL A 170 3.37 -1.47 17.91
CA VAL A 170 3.73 -2.87 18.20
C VAL A 170 4.55 -3.45 17.03
N GLU A 171 4.99 -4.69 17.17
CA GLU A 171 5.63 -5.43 16.09
C GLU A 171 4.67 -5.57 14.89
N ALA A 172 5.11 -5.12 13.72
CA ALA A 172 4.41 -5.25 12.45
C ALA A 172 2.92 -4.82 12.45
N PRO A 173 2.62 -3.54 12.72
CA PRO A 173 1.24 -3.08 12.72
C PRO A 173 0.62 -3.16 11.32
N LEU A 174 -0.70 -3.29 11.29
CA LEU A 174 -1.46 -3.13 10.06
C LEU A 174 -1.30 -1.69 9.54
N ASN A 175 -1.17 -1.55 8.22
CA ASN A 175 -1.15 -0.24 7.58
C ASN A 175 -2.54 0.42 7.66
N GLU A 176 -2.59 1.70 7.99
CA GLU A 176 -3.80 2.50 8.18
C GLU A 176 -4.71 2.49 6.94
N VAL A 177 -4.13 2.64 5.74
CA VAL A 177 -4.86 2.59 4.46
C VAL A 177 -5.50 1.21 4.26
N LEU A 178 -4.79 0.14 4.63
CA LEU A 178 -5.32 -1.22 4.52
C LEU A 178 -6.42 -1.47 5.56
N ALA A 179 -6.24 -1.00 6.79
CA ALA A 179 -7.25 -1.11 7.84
C ALA A 179 -8.55 -0.39 7.44
N ALA A 180 -8.46 0.87 7.00
CA ALA A 180 -9.62 1.60 6.50
C ALA A 180 -10.26 0.93 5.28
N GLY A 181 -9.44 0.44 4.35
CA GLY A 181 -9.91 -0.32 3.20
C GLY A 181 -10.71 -1.56 3.60
N ILE A 182 -10.23 -2.33 4.59
CA ILE A 182 -10.96 -3.48 5.12
C ILE A 182 -12.32 -3.07 5.69
N ILE A 183 -12.38 -1.99 6.50
CA ILE A 183 -13.64 -1.50 7.06
C ILE A 183 -14.61 -1.08 5.95
N LEU A 184 -14.17 -0.28 4.99
CA LEU A 184 -15.02 0.17 3.88
C LEU A 184 -15.50 -1.00 3.01
N MET A 185 -14.68 -2.04 2.81
CA MET A 185 -15.08 -3.26 2.10
C MET A 185 -16.16 -4.06 2.83
N THR A 186 -16.26 -3.94 4.16
CA THR A 186 -17.35 -4.59 4.90
C THR A 186 -18.71 -3.94 4.64
N GLY A 187 -18.71 -2.69 4.16
CA GLY A 187 -19.90 -1.87 3.99
C GLY A 187 -20.41 -1.22 5.30
N TRP A 188 -19.73 -1.45 6.42
CA TRP A 188 -20.08 -0.86 7.71
C TRP A 188 -19.88 0.64 7.72
N LYS A 189 -20.89 1.37 8.19
CA LYS A 189 -20.91 2.84 8.24
C LYS A 189 -21.16 3.37 9.63
N GLY A 190 -20.88 2.58 10.67
CA GLY A 190 -21.19 2.93 12.06
C GLY A 190 -22.64 2.63 12.44
N ASP A 191 -23.30 1.71 11.74
CA ASP A 191 -24.70 1.31 11.92
C ASP A 191 -24.91 0.20 12.97
N CYS A 192 -23.83 -0.36 13.52
CA CYS A 192 -23.82 -1.27 14.66
C CYS A 192 -22.46 -1.23 15.37
N ASP A 193 -22.35 -1.91 16.51
CA ASP A 193 -21.09 -2.02 17.24
C ASP A 193 -20.04 -2.78 16.41
N LEU A 194 -18.76 -2.45 16.59
CA LEU A 194 -17.66 -3.17 15.94
C LEU A 194 -16.73 -3.77 16.99
N ILE A 195 -16.32 -5.02 16.77
CA ILE A 195 -15.43 -5.74 17.67
C ILE A 195 -14.16 -6.14 16.93
N ASP A 196 -13.01 -5.67 17.42
CA ASP A 196 -11.68 -6.13 17.05
C ASP A 196 -11.07 -6.94 18.22
N PRO A 197 -11.17 -8.28 18.20
CA PRO A 197 -10.75 -9.13 19.31
C PRO A 197 -9.23 -9.39 19.38
N MET A 198 -8.45 -8.92 18.41
CA MET A 198 -6.99 -9.09 18.35
C MET A 198 -6.35 -7.80 17.81
N CYS A 199 -6.59 -6.70 18.53
CA CYS A 199 -6.45 -5.36 17.97
C CYS A 199 -5.00 -4.88 17.80
N GLY A 200 -4.03 -5.52 18.44
CA GLY A 200 -2.64 -5.07 18.41
C GLY A 200 -2.53 -3.61 18.85
N SER A 201 -1.99 -2.75 17.97
CA SER A 201 -1.89 -1.30 18.19
C SER A 201 -3.20 -0.51 18.03
N GLY A 202 -4.35 -1.18 17.81
CA GLY A 202 -5.66 -0.55 17.70
C GLY A 202 -5.95 0.09 16.33
N THR A 203 -5.22 -0.27 15.28
CA THR A 203 -5.32 0.40 13.97
C THR A 203 -6.70 0.24 13.33
N ILE A 204 -7.28 -0.96 13.34
CA ILE A 204 -8.63 -1.22 12.80
C ILE A 204 -9.66 -0.41 13.60
N ALA A 205 -9.56 -0.40 14.93
CA ALA A 205 -10.47 0.34 15.79
C ALA A 205 -10.45 1.86 15.54
N VAL A 206 -9.25 2.45 15.41
CA VAL A 206 -9.12 3.89 15.12
C VAL A 206 -9.68 4.22 13.73
N GLU A 207 -9.30 3.50 12.69
CA GLU A 207 -9.80 3.77 11.34
C GLU A 207 -11.31 3.54 11.22
N ALA A 208 -11.87 2.54 11.92
CA ALA A 208 -13.31 2.34 12.02
C ALA A 208 -14.01 3.54 12.64
N ALA A 209 -13.51 4.07 13.76
CA ALA A 209 -14.10 5.25 14.39
C ALA A 209 -14.02 6.49 13.50
N LEU A 210 -12.91 6.70 12.79
CA LEU A 210 -12.78 7.80 11.82
C LEU A 210 -13.84 7.69 10.71
N ILE A 211 -14.03 6.50 10.14
CA ILE A 211 -15.07 6.24 9.13
C ILE A 211 -16.47 6.44 9.72
N ALA A 212 -16.73 5.93 10.92
CA ALA A 212 -18.03 6.01 11.58
C ALA A 212 -18.43 7.45 11.89
N ARG A 213 -17.48 8.29 12.29
CA ARG A 213 -17.67 9.73 12.55
C ARG A 213 -17.49 10.61 11.33
N ASN A 214 -17.06 10.03 10.20
CA ASN A 214 -16.70 10.74 8.98
C ASN A 214 -15.62 11.82 9.22
N ILE A 215 -14.64 11.52 10.08
CA ILE A 215 -13.51 12.39 10.38
C ILE A 215 -12.45 12.21 9.30
N SER A 216 -12.01 13.31 8.71
CA SER A 216 -10.98 13.31 7.67
C SER A 216 -9.64 12.82 8.24
N PRO A 217 -9.01 11.77 7.66
CA PRO A 217 -7.79 11.19 8.21
C PRO A 217 -6.58 12.13 8.13
N GLY A 218 -6.65 13.17 7.30
CA GLY A 218 -5.65 14.22 7.17
C GLY A 218 -5.55 15.17 8.35
N VAL A 219 -6.55 15.24 9.25
CA VAL A 219 -6.57 16.16 10.40
C VAL A 219 -5.38 15.96 11.35
N PHE A 220 -4.86 14.74 11.43
CA PHE A 220 -3.74 14.38 12.30
C PHE A 220 -2.36 14.71 11.69
N ARG A 221 -2.33 15.08 10.40
CA ARG A 221 -1.08 15.35 9.68
C ARG A 221 -0.60 16.76 9.97
N LYS A 222 0.72 16.92 9.99
CA LYS A 222 1.36 18.22 10.23
C LYS A 222 1.44 19.08 8.99
N GLU A 223 1.65 18.45 7.84
CA GLU A 223 1.81 19.11 6.55
C GLU A 223 1.54 18.13 5.40
N PHE A 224 1.25 18.69 4.24
CA PHE A 224 1.22 18.05 2.94
C PHE A 224 2.26 18.71 2.00
N ALA A 225 2.70 18.00 0.96
CA ALA A 225 3.69 18.55 0.04
C ALA A 225 3.17 19.71 -0.80
N PHE A 226 1.86 19.74 -1.11
CA PHE A 226 1.28 20.84 -1.89
C PHE A 226 1.37 22.20 -1.17
N GLU A 227 1.51 22.23 0.15
CA GLU A 227 1.66 23.47 0.93
C GLU A 227 2.97 24.20 0.61
N LYS A 228 3.95 23.49 0.04
CA LYS A 228 5.27 24.03 -0.35
C LYS A 228 5.32 24.45 -1.82
N TRP A 229 4.23 24.28 -2.57
CA TRP A 229 4.19 24.59 -4.00
C TRP A 229 4.01 26.10 -4.23
N PRO A 230 4.57 26.67 -5.32
CA PRO A 230 4.48 28.11 -5.58
C PRO A 230 3.04 28.63 -5.71
N ASP A 231 2.11 27.78 -6.14
CA ASP A 231 0.71 28.11 -6.31
C ASP A 231 -0.18 27.65 -5.14
N PHE A 232 0.39 27.38 -3.97
CA PHE A 232 -0.39 27.00 -2.80
C PHE A 232 -1.40 28.08 -2.42
N ASP A 233 -2.65 27.67 -2.23
CA ASP A 233 -3.76 28.53 -1.86
C ASP A 233 -4.15 28.21 -0.40
N GLN A 234 -3.63 29.01 0.53
CA GLN A 234 -3.84 28.82 1.97
C GLN A 234 -5.30 29.00 2.35
N GLU A 235 -5.97 30.03 1.83
CA GLU A 235 -7.38 30.33 2.16
C GLU A 235 -8.28 29.17 1.73
N LEU A 236 -8.09 28.65 0.51
CA LEU A 236 -8.83 27.49 0.03
C LEU A 236 -8.58 26.23 0.88
N PHE A 237 -7.33 26.01 1.31
CA PHE A 237 -7.03 24.86 2.15
C PHE A 237 -7.60 25.01 3.57
N ASP A 238 -7.55 26.22 4.14
CA ASP A 238 -8.15 26.52 5.44
C ASP A 238 -9.67 26.31 5.42
N GLU A 239 -10.35 26.68 4.33
CA GLU A 239 -11.77 26.36 4.13
C GLU A 239 -12.03 24.84 4.16
N ILE A 240 -11.19 24.05 3.50
CA ILE A 240 -11.32 22.57 3.48
C ILE A 240 -10.98 21.96 4.84
N TYR A 241 -9.94 22.47 5.51
CA TYR A 241 -9.47 21.95 6.78
C TYR A 241 -10.47 22.18 7.91
N ASN A 242 -11.12 23.35 7.90
CA ASN A 242 -12.10 23.74 8.92
C ASN A 242 -13.54 23.32 8.58
N ASP A 243 -13.76 22.63 7.45
CA ASP A 243 -15.08 22.09 7.09
C ASP A 243 -15.34 20.76 7.82
N ASP A 244 -15.98 20.85 8.98
CA ASP A 244 -16.48 19.72 9.76
C ASP A 244 -17.96 19.41 9.47
N SER A 245 -18.56 20.03 8.44
CA SER A 245 -20.00 19.92 8.16
C SER A 245 -20.49 18.51 7.83
N GLN A 246 -19.56 17.63 7.43
CA GLN A 246 -19.84 16.23 7.12
C GLN A 246 -19.56 15.29 8.29
N GLU A 247 -19.00 15.77 9.40
CA GLU A 247 -18.83 14.96 10.60
C GLU A 247 -20.18 14.53 11.16
N ARG A 248 -20.22 13.35 11.77
CA ARG A 248 -21.45 12.75 12.29
C ARG A 248 -21.24 12.11 13.65
N GLU A 249 -22.33 12.09 14.41
CA GLU A 249 -22.39 11.38 15.68
C GLU A 249 -22.34 9.86 15.45
N PHE A 250 -21.46 9.17 16.19
CA PHE A 250 -21.42 7.72 16.26
C PHE A 250 -22.14 7.24 17.52
N LYS A 251 -23.30 6.60 17.34
CA LYS A 251 -24.19 6.18 18.44
C LYS A 251 -23.89 4.78 18.98
N HIS A 252 -22.99 4.07 18.31
CA HIS A 252 -22.57 2.72 18.63
C HIS A 252 -21.20 2.74 19.28
N HIS A 253 -20.67 1.58 19.59
CA HIS A 253 -19.38 1.46 20.27
C HIS A 253 -18.41 0.56 19.52
N ILE A 254 -17.12 0.88 19.58
CA ILE A 254 -16.05 0.03 19.09
C ILE A 254 -15.35 -0.62 20.28
N TYR A 255 -15.25 -1.94 20.26
CA TYR A 255 -14.58 -2.72 21.29
C TYR A 255 -13.31 -3.34 20.71
N ALA A 256 -12.17 -2.95 21.24
CA ALA A 256 -10.86 -3.43 20.84
C ALA A 256 -10.22 -4.21 21.98
N TYR A 257 -9.76 -5.42 21.70
CA TYR A 257 -9.19 -6.30 22.71
C TYR A 257 -7.88 -6.92 22.22
N ASP A 258 -6.98 -7.15 23.16
CA ASP A 258 -5.80 -7.97 22.92
C ASP A 258 -5.44 -8.76 24.19
N VAL A 259 -4.77 -9.89 24.01
CA VAL A 259 -4.25 -10.68 25.13
C VAL A 259 -2.95 -10.05 25.68
N ASP A 260 -2.18 -9.38 24.83
CA ASP A 260 -0.95 -8.70 25.23
C ASP A 260 -1.24 -7.30 25.79
N MET A 261 -0.95 -7.12 27.08
CA MET A 261 -1.10 -5.84 27.76
C MET A 261 -0.25 -4.72 27.13
N LYS A 262 0.89 -5.05 26.50
CA LYS A 262 1.69 -4.05 25.78
C LYS A 262 0.94 -3.51 24.56
N ALA A 263 0.30 -4.40 23.80
CA ALA A 263 -0.54 -4.03 22.67
C ALA A 263 -1.73 -3.18 23.13
N VAL A 264 -2.44 -3.61 24.18
CA VAL A 264 -3.55 -2.86 24.80
C VAL A 264 -3.12 -1.44 25.20
N ASN A 265 -1.97 -1.29 25.87
CA ASN A 265 -1.47 0.02 26.27
C ASN A 265 -1.12 0.89 25.05
N THR A 266 -0.51 0.31 24.03
CA THR A 266 -0.20 0.99 22.75
C THR A 266 -1.49 1.46 22.06
N ALA A 267 -2.50 0.60 21.97
CA ALA A 267 -3.81 0.92 21.41
C ALA A 267 -4.50 2.04 22.18
N ARG A 268 -4.49 2.03 23.53
CA ARG A 268 -5.02 3.12 24.35
C ARG A 268 -4.33 4.46 24.09
N LEU A 269 -3.00 4.46 23.93
CA LEU A 269 -2.25 5.67 23.59
C LEU A 269 -2.65 6.22 22.21
N ASN A 270 -2.76 5.35 21.20
CA ASN A 270 -3.14 5.73 19.84
C ASN A 270 -4.60 6.22 19.77
N VAL A 271 -5.53 5.55 20.45
CA VAL A 271 -6.94 5.96 20.55
C VAL A 271 -7.07 7.33 21.24
N LYS A 272 -6.30 7.54 22.31
CA LYS A 272 -6.27 8.84 23.01
C LYS A 272 -5.67 9.94 22.13
N ALA A 273 -4.58 9.66 21.41
CA ALA A 273 -3.97 10.60 20.49
C ALA A 273 -4.87 10.96 19.31
N ALA A 274 -5.75 10.03 18.89
CA ALA A 274 -6.76 10.28 17.88
C ALA A 274 -8.02 11.01 18.42
N GLY A 275 -8.14 11.22 19.73
CA GLY A 275 -9.31 11.88 20.33
C GLY A 275 -10.56 11.00 20.44
N LEU A 276 -10.44 9.68 20.28
CA LEU A 276 -11.56 8.75 20.10
C LEU A 276 -11.85 7.90 21.35
N SER A 277 -11.43 8.35 22.53
CA SER A 277 -11.57 7.59 23.79
C SER A 277 -13.02 7.37 24.23
N ASN A 278 -13.96 8.18 23.71
CA ASN A 278 -15.39 8.02 23.99
C ASN A 278 -16.04 6.98 23.07
N ASP A 279 -15.48 6.76 21.87
CA ASP A 279 -16.03 5.88 20.84
C ASP A 279 -15.43 4.46 20.89
N ILE A 280 -14.25 4.32 21.50
CA ILE A 280 -13.47 3.08 21.51
C ILE A 280 -13.13 2.66 22.94
N THR A 281 -13.58 1.47 23.33
CA THR A 281 -13.11 0.77 24.54
C THR A 281 -11.99 -0.18 24.19
N VAL A 282 -10.84 -0.04 24.88
CA VAL A 282 -9.69 -0.92 24.71
C VAL A 282 -9.42 -1.69 26.01
N GLU A 283 -9.50 -3.02 25.97
CA GLU A 283 -9.36 -3.89 27.15
C GLU A 283 -8.45 -5.08 26.91
N GLN A 284 -7.83 -5.57 27.99
CA GLN A 284 -7.06 -6.81 27.93
C GLN A 284 -8.00 -7.99 28.11
N GLN A 285 -8.21 -8.76 27.05
CA GLN A 285 -9.06 -9.94 27.09
C GLN A 285 -8.65 -10.95 26.02
N ASP A 286 -8.69 -12.22 26.39
CA ASP A 286 -8.46 -13.32 25.47
C ASP A 286 -9.76 -13.66 24.71
N PHE A 287 -9.69 -13.71 23.38
CA PHE A 287 -10.82 -14.01 22.51
C PHE A 287 -11.54 -15.32 22.88
N LYS A 288 -10.81 -16.30 23.44
CA LYS A 288 -11.39 -17.57 23.91
C LYS A 288 -12.48 -17.40 24.98
N ASN A 289 -12.46 -16.28 25.70
CA ASN A 289 -13.37 -16.00 26.81
C ASN A 289 -14.55 -15.08 26.42
N PHE A 290 -14.65 -14.66 25.15
CA PHE A 290 -15.68 -13.70 24.72
C PHE A 290 -17.05 -14.34 24.76
N LYS A 291 -18.07 -13.63 25.24
CA LYS A 291 -19.45 -14.11 25.21
C LYS A 291 -20.22 -13.45 24.07
N LYS A 292 -21.37 -14.03 23.71
CA LYS A 292 -22.29 -13.41 22.75
C LYS A 292 -22.54 -11.93 23.08
N PRO A 293 -22.28 -11.00 22.14
CA PRO A 293 -22.59 -9.60 22.34
C PRO A 293 -24.10 -9.42 22.52
N LEU A 294 -24.49 -8.42 23.33
CA LEU A 294 -25.90 -8.12 23.60
C LEU A 294 -26.62 -7.59 22.36
N SER A 295 -25.89 -6.85 21.54
CA SER A 295 -26.36 -6.24 20.29
C SER A 295 -25.74 -6.94 19.09
N GLN A 296 -26.33 -6.75 17.91
CA GLN A 296 -25.68 -7.13 16.67
C GLN A 296 -24.37 -6.35 16.51
N SER A 297 -23.30 -7.03 16.11
CA SER A 297 -21.98 -6.44 15.97
C SER A 297 -21.25 -6.98 14.75
N LEU A 298 -20.41 -6.14 14.14
CA LEU A 298 -19.46 -6.56 13.12
C LEU A 298 -18.14 -6.95 13.77
N ILE A 299 -17.64 -8.15 13.46
CA ILE A 299 -16.33 -8.59 13.92
C ILE A 299 -15.32 -8.37 12.79
N VAL A 300 -14.25 -7.63 13.04
CA VAL A 300 -13.15 -7.44 12.09
C VAL A 300 -11.85 -7.73 12.81
N MET A 301 -11.07 -8.69 12.32
CA MET A 301 -9.82 -9.07 13.00
C MET A 301 -8.68 -9.34 12.01
N ASN A 302 -7.47 -9.04 12.49
CA ASN A 302 -6.21 -9.41 11.85
C ASN A 302 -5.40 -10.31 12.81
N PRO A 303 -5.75 -11.62 12.93
CA PRO A 303 -5.09 -12.53 13.86
C PRO A 303 -3.59 -12.69 13.54
N PRO A 304 -2.76 -13.20 14.47
CA PRO A 304 -1.38 -13.52 14.16
C PRO A 304 -1.31 -14.57 13.03
N TYR A 305 -0.23 -14.52 12.24
CA TYR A 305 -0.07 -15.38 11.07
C TYR A 305 1.28 -16.12 11.00
N GLY A 306 2.09 -16.05 12.07
CA GLY A 306 3.25 -16.95 12.26
C GLY A 306 4.57 -16.52 11.64
N GLU A 307 4.56 -15.63 10.64
CA GLU A 307 5.80 -15.07 10.05
C GLU A 307 6.25 -13.75 10.69
N ARG A 308 5.30 -12.89 11.10
CA ARG A 308 5.62 -11.61 11.78
C ARG A 308 5.53 -11.70 13.30
N ILE A 309 4.67 -12.58 13.80
CA ILE A 309 4.50 -12.88 15.22
C ILE A 309 4.29 -14.39 15.31
N SER A 310 5.25 -15.09 15.91
CA SER A 310 5.17 -16.54 16.07
C SER A 310 4.28 -16.87 17.27
N THR A 311 3.10 -17.42 17.03
CA THR A 311 2.31 -18.06 18.07
C THR A 311 2.71 -19.54 18.12
N PRO A 312 3.13 -20.09 19.29
CA PRO A 312 3.54 -21.50 19.41
C PRO A 312 2.47 -22.49 18.92
N ASN A 313 1.19 -22.08 18.91
CA ASN A 313 0.06 -22.86 18.43
C ASN A 313 -0.83 -22.05 17.46
N LEU A 314 -0.24 -21.56 16.37
CA LEU A 314 -0.96 -20.77 15.35
C LEU A 314 -2.25 -21.47 14.87
N LEU A 315 -2.16 -22.73 14.46
CA LEU A 315 -3.31 -23.50 13.97
C LEU A 315 -4.39 -23.69 15.05
N GLY A 316 -3.99 -23.88 16.31
CA GLY A 316 -4.92 -23.94 17.44
C GLY A 316 -5.64 -22.61 17.68
N THR A 317 -4.98 -21.47 17.47
CA THR A 317 -5.61 -20.15 17.54
C THR A 317 -6.72 -20.02 16.50
N TYR A 318 -6.48 -20.38 15.24
CA TYR A 318 -7.52 -20.31 14.20
C TYR A 318 -8.66 -21.29 14.44
N ARG A 319 -8.38 -22.47 15.01
CA ARG A 319 -9.42 -23.40 15.45
C ARG A 319 -10.29 -22.82 16.55
N MET A 320 -9.68 -22.19 17.55
CA MET A 320 -10.39 -21.49 18.62
C MET A 320 -11.24 -20.34 18.05
N ILE A 321 -10.70 -19.58 17.08
CA ILE A 321 -11.46 -18.50 16.43
C ILE A 321 -12.75 -19.05 15.80
N GLY A 322 -12.65 -20.13 15.02
CA GLY A 322 -13.80 -20.78 14.40
C GLY A 322 -14.84 -21.28 15.39
N GLU A 323 -14.38 -21.89 16.49
CA GLU A 323 -15.23 -22.38 17.58
C GLU A 323 -15.99 -21.23 18.25
N ARG A 324 -15.29 -20.17 18.70
CA ARG A 324 -15.94 -19.01 19.32
C ARG A 324 -16.92 -18.31 18.39
N LEU A 325 -16.55 -18.07 17.12
CA LEU A 325 -17.44 -17.44 16.14
C LEU A 325 -18.73 -18.24 15.94
N LYS A 326 -18.64 -19.56 15.91
CA LYS A 326 -19.81 -20.44 15.74
C LYS A 326 -20.72 -20.46 16.97
N HIS A 327 -20.15 -20.47 18.17
CA HIS A 327 -20.91 -20.69 19.40
C HIS A 327 -21.42 -19.41 20.06
N GLU A 328 -20.70 -18.30 19.92
CA GLU A 328 -21.02 -17.05 20.62
C GLU A 328 -21.50 -15.95 19.68
N PHE A 329 -21.14 -15.99 18.40
CA PHE A 329 -21.41 -14.87 17.47
C PHE A 329 -22.48 -15.21 16.41
N GLY A 330 -23.35 -16.19 16.69
CA GLY A 330 -24.48 -16.49 15.82
C GLY A 330 -25.37 -15.25 15.60
N GLY A 331 -25.67 -14.94 14.33
CA GLY A 331 -26.42 -13.76 13.90
C GLY A 331 -25.55 -12.58 13.45
N ASN A 332 -24.23 -12.64 13.65
CA ASN A 332 -23.30 -11.57 13.29
C ASN A 332 -22.54 -11.85 11.97
N GLU A 333 -21.74 -10.87 11.55
CA GLU A 333 -20.79 -11.03 10.46
C GLU A 333 -19.35 -10.91 10.98
N ALA A 334 -18.44 -11.73 10.45
CA ALA A 334 -17.02 -11.69 10.77
C ALA A 334 -16.15 -11.56 9.52
N TRP A 335 -15.14 -10.69 9.59
CA TRP A 335 -14.15 -10.45 8.57
C TRP A 335 -12.76 -10.73 9.12
N ILE A 336 -12.05 -11.68 8.49
CA ILE A 336 -10.77 -12.17 8.99
C ILE A 336 -9.73 -12.03 7.90
N LEU A 337 -8.65 -11.31 8.21
CA LEU A 337 -7.46 -11.21 7.38
C LEU A 337 -6.45 -12.29 7.77
N SER A 338 -5.97 -13.09 6.81
CA SER A 338 -4.87 -14.05 7.01
C SER A 338 -4.21 -14.37 5.67
N TYR A 339 -3.05 -15.03 5.66
CA TYR A 339 -2.36 -15.40 4.41
C TYR A 339 -2.31 -16.91 4.16
N LYS A 340 -2.35 -17.75 5.20
CA LYS A 340 -2.21 -19.21 5.10
C LYS A 340 -3.56 -19.87 4.87
N GLU A 341 -3.69 -20.67 3.81
CA GLU A 341 -4.90 -21.47 3.62
C GLU A 341 -5.10 -22.44 4.78
N GLU A 342 -4.03 -23.01 5.34
CA GLU A 342 -4.09 -23.93 6.48
C GLU A 342 -4.71 -23.26 7.71
N CYS A 343 -4.47 -21.96 7.91
CA CYS A 343 -5.08 -21.21 9.00
C CYS A 343 -6.59 -21.06 8.77
N PHE A 344 -7.02 -20.76 7.55
CA PHE A 344 -8.44 -20.70 7.24
C PHE A 344 -9.16 -22.05 7.32
N GLU A 345 -8.48 -23.14 6.96
CA GLU A 345 -9.01 -24.50 7.11
C GLU A 345 -9.33 -24.82 8.57
N GLN A 346 -8.50 -24.36 9.51
CA GLN A 346 -8.74 -24.57 10.94
C GLN A 346 -9.96 -23.82 11.47
N ILE A 347 -10.37 -22.71 10.86
CA ILE A 347 -11.60 -21.99 11.25
C ILE A 347 -12.82 -22.90 11.11
N GLY A 348 -12.83 -23.84 10.14
CA GLY A 348 -13.91 -24.80 9.98
C GLY A 348 -15.27 -24.20 9.56
N LEU A 349 -15.31 -22.91 9.24
CA LEU A 349 -16.47 -22.20 8.71
C LEU A 349 -16.31 -21.94 7.22
N LYS A 350 -17.43 -21.96 6.48
CA LYS A 350 -17.41 -21.69 5.04
C LYS A 350 -17.48 -20.19 4.78
N PRO A 351 -16.50 -19.59 4.07
CA PRO A 351 -16.53 -18.17 3.77
C PRO A 351 -17.59 -17.79 2.72
N SER A 352 -18.23 -16.66 2.95
CA SER A 352 -19.19 -16.01 2.05
C SER A 352 -18.46 -15.29 0.91
N ILE A 353 -17.41 -14.53 1.22
CA ILE A 353 -16.55 -13.81 0.27
C ILE A 353 -15.09 -14.17 0.53
N LYS A 354 -14.29 -14.22 -0.53
CA LYS A 354 -12.82 -14.23 -0.45
C LYS A 354 -12.28 -13.08 -1.31
N THR A 355 -11.49 -12.20 -0.72
CA THR A 355 -10.86 -11.09 -1.44
C THR A 355 -9.36 -11.09 -1.22
N PRO A 356 -8.54 -11.22 -2.28
CA PRO A 356 -7.09 -11.11 -2.17
C PRO A 356 -6.72 -9.66 -1.86
N LEU A 357 -5.84 -9.47 -0.89
CA LEU A 357 -5.29 -8.19 -0.46
C LEU A 357 -3.77 -8.35 -0.26
N TYR A 358 -3.06 -7.23 -0.11
CA TYR A 358 -1.63 -7.26 0.21
C TYR A 358 -1.37 -6.49 1.50
N ASN A 359 -0.75 -7.16 2.47
CA ASN A 359 -0.23 -6.52 3.69
C ASN A 359 1.29 -6.36 3.54
N GLY A 360 1.73 -5.24 2.96
CA GLY A 360 3.13 -5.09 2.52
C GLY A 360 3.41 -5.98 1.31
N SER A 361 4.45 -6.82 1.39
CA SER A 361 4.78 -7.82 0.37
C SER A 361 3.97 -9.11 0.47
N LEU A 362 3.29 -9.35 1.60
CA LEU A 362 2.54 -10.59 1.83
C LEU A 362 1.19 -10.57 1.09
N GLU A 363 0.97 -11.55 0.21
CA GLU A 363 -0.34 -11.82 -0.39
C GLU A 363 -1.25 -12.45 0.67
N CYS A 364 -2.24 -11.70 1.12
CA CYS A 364 -3.23 -12.12 2.11
C CYS A 364 -4.60 -12.32 1.46
N GLU A 365 -5.50 -12.97 2.17
CA GLU A 365 -6.91 -12.99 1.86
C GLU A 365 -7.72 -12.40 3.02
N LEU A 366 -8.68 -11.55 2.67
CA LEU A 366 -9.75 -11.14 3.57
C LEU A 366 -10.97 -12.03 3.29
N ARG A 367 -11.47 -12.71 4.33
CA ARG A 367 -12.63 -13.59 4.21
C ARG A 367 -13.79 -13.11 5.07
N LYS A 368 -14.98 -13.01 4.44
CA LYS A 368 -16.25 -12.75 5.11
C LYS A 368 -16.89 -14.07 5.55
N TYR A 369 -17.42 -14.09 6.76
CA TYR A 369 -18.19 -15.18 7.34
C TYR A 369 -19.53 -14.65 7.85
N THR A 370 -20.61 -15.12 7.24
CA THR A 370 -21.97 -14.90 7.77
C THR A 370 -22.25 -15.95 8.84
N LEU A 371 -22.46 -15.52 10.08
CA LEU A 371 -22.65 -16.40 11.23
C LEU A 371 -24.14 -16.54 11.51
N PHE A 372 -24.61 -17.77 11.68
CA PHE A 372 -26.02 -18.07 11.95
C PHE A 372 -26.12 -19.24 12.92
N GLU A 373 -27.24 -19.30 13.63
CA GLU A 373 -27.53 -20.41 14.54
C GLU A 373 -28.00 -21.65 13.74
N GLY A 374 -27.63 -22.84 14.23
CA GLY A 374 -28.05 -24.11 13.62
C GLY A 374 -27.31 -24.50 12.34
N LYS A 375 -27.95 -25.31 11.48
CA LYS A 375 -27.35 -25.86 10.26
C LYS A 375 -27.64 -24.94 9.07
N MET A 376 -26.67 -24.78 8.17
CA MET A 376 -26.80 -23.93 6.97
C MET A 376 -28.02 -24.26 6.09
N LYS A 377 -28.43 -25.54 6.04
CA LYS A 377 -29.62 -25.95 5.30
C LYS A 377 -30.91 -25.38 5.91
N ALA A 378 -31.00 -25.37 7.24
CA ALA A 378 -32.14 -24.82 7.97
C ALA A 378 -32.20 -23.29 7.84
N PHE A 379 -31.05 -22.62 8.04
CA PHE A 379 -30.94 -21.17 7.85
C PHE A 379 -31.40 -20.73 6.45
N ARG A 380 -31.00 -21.46 5.40
CA ARG A 380 -31.45 -21.16 4.02
C ARG A 380 -32.94 -21.42 3.80
N SER A 381 -33.51 -22.46 4.41
CA SER A 381 -34.96 -22.72 4.29
C SER A 381 -35.80 -21.67 5.01
N GLU A 382 -35.25 -21.03 6.04
CA GLU A 382 -35.87 -19.92 6.77
C GLU A 382 -35.67 -18.56 6.08
N GLY A 383 -35.09 -18.55 4.87
CA GLY A 383 -34.85 -17.33 4.08
C GLY A 383 -33.52 -16.63 4.35
N GLY A 384 -32.65 -17.22 5.19
CA GLY A 384 -31.34 -16.67 5.52
C GLY A 384 -30.40 -16.56 4.32
N ILE A 385 -29.86 -15.36 4.11
CA ILE A 385 -28.94 -15.05 3.00
C ILE A 385 -27.50 -15.24 3.48
N VAL A 386 -26.85 -16.31 2.99
CA VAL A 386 -25.41 -16.55 3.25
C VAL A 386 -24.53 -15.77 2.27
N LYS A 387 -25.04 -15.53 1.05
CA LYS A 387 -24.36 -14.74 0.03
C LYS A 387 -25.36 -13.90 -0.75
N THR A 388 -25.12 -12.60 -0.86
CA THR A 388 -25.93 -11.71 -1.69
C THR A 388 -25.71 -12.02 -3.17
N ASP A 389 -26.61 -11.55 -4.04
CA ASP A 389 -26.47 -11.78 -5.48
C ASP A 389 -25.26 -11.04 -6.08
N ASP A 390 -24.91 -9.88 -5.53
CA ASP A 390 -23.70 -9.16 -5.92
C ASP A 390 -22.43 -9.88 -5.46
N GLU A 391 -22.42 -10.45 -4.25
CA GLU A 391 -21.31 -11.30 -3.78
C GLU A 391 -21.14 -12.55 -4.66
N LYS A 392 -22.24 -13.14 -5.15
CA LYS A 392 -22.19 -14.26 -6.10
C LYS A 392 -21.61 -13.83 -7.44
N ARG A 393 -21.99 -12.66 -7.97
CA ARG A 393 -21.46 -12.10 -9.22
C ARG A 393 -19.95 -11.85 -9.11
N GLU A 394 -19.51 -11.25 -8.02
CA GLU A 394 -18.09 -10.94 -7.77
C GLU A 394 -17.24 -12.23 -7.71
N MET A 395 -17.73 -13.26 -7.00
CA MET A 395 -17.07 -14.56 -6.91
C MET A 395 -17.01 -15.32 -8.24
N ALA A 396 -18.03 -15.15 -9.10
CA ALA A 396 -18.09 -15.76 -10.42
C ALA A 396 -17.10 -15.09 -11.40
N GLN A 397 -16.94 -13.77 -11.31
CA GLN A 397 -15.93 -13.03 -12.09
C GLN A 397 -14.51 -13.47 -11.72
N LYS A 398 -14.22 -13.69 -10.43
CA LYS A 398 -12.92 -14.20 -9.93
C LYS A 398 -12.56 -15.60 -10.47
N HIS A 399 -13.52 -16.50 -10.71
CA HIS A 399 -13.25 -17.83 -11.30
C HIS A 399 -12.75 -17.76 -12.75
N ARG A 400 -13.07 -16.69 -13.47
CA ARG A 400 -12.60 -16.46 -14.85
C ARG A 400 -11.09 -16.16 -14.91
N PHE A 401 -10.53 -15.58 -13.84
CA PHE A 401 -9.11 -15.23 -13.73
C PHE A 401 -8.21 -16.37 -13.22
N LYS A 402 -8.78 -17.44 -12.64
CA LYS A 402 -8.03 -18.59 -12.10
C LYS A 402 -7.34 -19.43 -13.19
N LYS A 403 -7.79 -19.36 -14.45
CA LYS A 403 -7.13 -20.01 -15.60
C LYS A 403 -5.74 -19.43 -15.94
N ASN A 404 -5.37 -18.27 -15.38
CA ASN A 404 -4.03 -17.68 -15.57
C ASN A 404 -3.03 -18.06 -14.46
N ARG A 405 -3.40 -18.93 -13.51
CA ARG A 405 -2.57 -19.27 -12.34
C ARG A 405 -1.37 -20.16 -12.69
N GLU A 406 -1.47 -21.01 -13.71
CA GLU A 406 -0.35 -21.83 -14.19
C GLU A 406 0.78 -20.99 -14.82
N PHE A 407 0.49 -19.74 -15.20
CA PHE A 407 1.50 -18.78 -15.68
C PHE A 407 2.30 -18.13 -14.53
N LYS A 408 1.72 -18.02 -13.32
CA LYS A 408 2.35 -17.41 -12.13
C LYS A 408 3.52 -18.25 -11.58
N GLN A 409 3.43 -19.58 -11.67
CA GLN A 409 4.39 -20.49 -11.04
C GLN A 409 5.80 -20.43 -11.67
N ARG A 410 5.96 -19.84 -12.87
CA ARG A 410 7.27 -19.58 -13.48
C ARG A 410 7.90 -18.26 -13.03
N ILE A 411 7.12 -17.32 -12.49
CA ILE A 411 7.58 -15.99 -12.06
C ILE A 411 8.11 -16.02 -10.62
N GLU A 412 7.50 -16.84 -9.76
CA GLU A 412 7.87 -16.97 -8.34
C GLU A 412 9.31 -17.46 -8.09
N ASN A 413 9.94 -18.15 -9.05
CA ASN A 413 11.33 -18.60 -8.91
C ASN A 413 12.38 -17.47 -9.09
N GLU A 414 12.01 -16.31 -9.63
CA GLU A 414 12.91 -15.14 -9.79
C GLU A 414 12.72 -14.08 -8.68
N GLU A 415 11.58 -14.08 -7.98
CA GLU A 415 11.19 -13.03 -7.00
C GLU A 415 11.79 -13.19 -5.59
N ALA A 416 12.51 -14.29 -5.30
CA ALA A 416 13.00 -14.59 -3.95
C ALA A 416 14.15 -13.68 -3.42
N ASN A 417 14.57 -12.65 -4.18
CA ASN A 417 15.72 -11.80 -3.84
C ASN A 417 15.41 -10.29 -3.66
N GLU A 418 14.15 -9.88 -3.53
CA GLU A 418 13.78 -8.45 -3.47
C GLU A 418 12.92 -8.09 -2.25
N GLU A 419 13.49 -8.21 -1.04
CA GLU A 419 12.91 -7.59 0.14
C GLU A 419 13.18 -6.07 0.14
N GLY A 420 12.11 -5.28 0.01
CA GLY A 420 12.08 -3.88 0.44
C GLY A 420 11.97 -2.82 -0.66
N ASP A 421 11.11 -2.98 -1.67
CA ASP A 421 10.76 -1.84 -2.53
C ASP A 421 9.49 -2.07 -3.36
N ILE A 422 8.61 -1.07 -3.41
CA ILE A 422 7.32 -1.08 -4.14
C ILE A 422 7.58 -0.87 -5.66
N ARG A 423 8.58 -1.54 -6.25
CA ARG A 423 9.25 -1.05 -7.49
C ARG A 423 8.97 -1.76 -8.80
N THR A 424 8.04 -2.70 -8.94
CA THR A 424 7.84 -3.33 -10.25
C THR A 424 6.38 -3.64 -10.52
N PHE A 425 5.75 -2.85 -11.40
CA PHE A 425 4.40 -3.14 -11.92
C PHE A 425 4.33 -3.12 -13.44
N LYS A 426 3.99 -4.29 -13.98
CA LYS A 426 3.59 -4.55 -15.37
C LYS A 426 2.18 -4.00 -15.65
N PHE A 427 2.05 -3.06 -16.58
CA PHE A 427 0.76 -2.70 -17.19
C PHE A 427 0.53 -3.55 -18.46
N HIS A 428 -0.72 -3.72 -18.87
CA HIS A 428 -1.06 -4.27 -20.19
C HIS A 428 -1.78 -3.15 -20.93
N SER A 429 -1.26 -2.80 -22.11
CA SER A 429 -1.87 -1.85 -23.03
C SER A 429 -3.22 -2.39 -23.50
N PHE A 430 -4.27 -1.55 -23.44
CA PHE A 430 -5.53 -1.83 -24.12
C PHE A 430 -5.63 -0.94 -25.35
N GLU A 431 -5.60 -1.62 -26.50
CA GLU A 431 -5.64 -1.06 -27.83
C GLU A 431 -6.96 -0.32 -28.09
N SER A 432 -6.85 0.97 -28.42
CA SER A 432 -7.95 1.83 -28.87
C SER A 432 -8.47 1.35 -30.23
N LYS A 433 -9.69 0.82 -30.26
CA LYS A 433 -10.47 0.68 -31.50
C LYS A 433 -11.55 1.75 -31.53
N LEU A 434 -11.33 2.80 -32.31
CA LEU A 434 -12.36 3.60 -32.98
C LEU A 434 -11.71 4.52 -34.02
N TYR A 435 -11.96 4.20 -35.29
CA TYR A 435 -12.21 5.06 -36.47
C TYR A 435 -11.73 4.34 -37.74
N GLY A 436 -12.69 4.00 -38.60
CA GLY A 436 -12.44 3.38 -39.89
C GLY A 436 -12.16 4.41 -40.98
N SER A 437 -11.43 4.00 -42.02
CA SER A 437 -12.00 3.86 -43.38
C SER A 437 -10.91 3.58 -44.43
N LYS A 438 -11.28 2.65 -45.33
CA LYS A 438 -10.97 2.55 -46.76
C LYS A 438 -9.54 2.27 -47.28
N GLU A 439 -9.52 1.16 -48.04
CA GLU A 439 -8.85 0.95 -49.33
C GLU A 439 -7.31 0.92 -49.40
N ARG A 440 -6.75 -0.27 -49.65
CA ARG A 440 -6.32 -0.65 -51.02
C ARG A 440 -5.88 -2.12 -51.10
N GLU A 441 -6.28 -2.74 -52.21
CA GLU A 441 -6.01 -4.12 -52.63
C GLU A 441 -4.58 -4.38 -53.11
N SER A 442 -4.29 -5.69 -53.21
CA SER A 442 -3.28 -6.37 -54.07
C SER A 442 -1.85 -6.41 -53.49
N TYR A 443 -1.06 -7.50 -53.55
CA TYR A 443 -0.94 -8.59 -54.51
C TYR A 443 -0.52 -9.92 -53.83
N LYS A 444 -0.92 -11.04 -54.45
CA LYS A 444 -0.51 -12.42 -54.15
C LYS A 444 0.96 -12.68 -54.48
N GLY A 445 1.60 -13.62 -53.77
CA GLY A 445 2.84 -14.26 -54.22
C GLY A 445 3.31 -15.39 -53.31
N ARG A 446 2.89 -16.62 -53.59
CA ARG A 446 3.51 -17.88 -53.13
C ARG A 446 4.81 -18.10 -53.93
N GLU A 447 5.86 -18.63 -53.31
CA GLU A 447 6.48 -19.91 -53.75
C GLU A 447 7.60 -20.42 -52.83
N ASN A 448 7.56 -21.74 -52.63
CA ASN A 448 8.63 -22.60 -52.14
C ASN A 448 9.72 -22.75 -53.21
N ARG A 449 11.00 -22.89 -52.83
CA ARG A 449 11.82 -24.06 -53.22
C ARG A 449 13.19 -24.15 -52.54
N LYS A 450 13.57 -25.42 -52.37
CA LYS A 450 14.78 -26.00 -51.79
C LYS A 450 15.95 -26.08 -52.78
N ASN A 451 17.15 -26.20 -52.20
CA ASN A 451 18.37 -26.91 -52.61
C ASN A 451 19.17 -26.43 -53.84
N HIS A 452 20.45 -26.10 -53.60
CA HIS A 452 21.56 -26.87 -54.17
C HIS A 452 22.83 -26.76 -53.32
N ASP A 453 23.67 -27.78 -53.50
CA ASP A 453 24.72 -28.31 -52.64
C ASP A 453 26.13 -28.04 -53.24
N ASP A 454 27.14 -28.51 -52.51
CA ASP A 454 28.52 -28.85 -52.90
C ASP A 454 29.62 -27.76 -52.85
N SER A 455 30.85 -27.99 -52.38
CA SER A 455 31.53 -29.03 -51.55
C SER A 455 33.04 -28.66 -51.45
N TRP A 456 33.75 -29.33 -50.52
CA TRP A 456 35.21 -29.64 -50.41
C TRP A 456 36.12 -28.70 -49.58
N ASP A 457 37.11 -29.15 -48.79
CA ASP A 457 37.39 -30.30 -47.89
C ASP A 457 38.76 -30.04 -47.18
N SER A 458 39.04 -30.78 -46.10
CA SER A 458 40.31 -31.10 -45.39
C SER A 458 40.68 -30.24 -44.16
N GLY A 459 41.04 -30.79 -42.98
CA GLY A 459 41.11 -32.17 -42.48
C GLY A 459 41.68 -32.26 -41.03
N SER A 460 41.50 -33.44 -40.39
CA SER A 460 42.23 -34.02 -39.21
C SER A 460 41.91 -33.52 -37.78
N SER A 461 41.11 -34.22 -36.94
CA SER A 461 41.39 -35.44 -36.10
C SER A 461 42.02 -35.16 -34.71
N LYS A 462 41.27 -35.08 -33.59
CA LYS A 462 40.82 -36.11 -32.59
C LYS A 462 41.89 -36.82 -31.70
N SER A 463 41.72 -36.66 -30.37
CA SER A 463 41.64 -37.70 -29.30
C SER A 463 42.65 -37.70 -28.12
N ARG A 464 42.06 -37.52 -26.92
CA ARG A 464 42.19 -38.25 -25.62
C ARG A 464 43.57 -38.62 -25.00
N GLY A 465 43.74 -38.18 -23.75
CA GLY A 465 43.95 -39.07 -22.58
C GLY A 465 45.24 -38.90 -21.76
N GLY A 466 45.13 -38.89 -20.41
CA GLY A 466 46.23 -39.30 -19.52
C GLY A 466 46.39 -38.56 -18.18
N PHE A 467 46.03 -39.22 -17.08
CA PHE A 467 46.38 -38.89 -15.67
C PHE A 467 47.69 -39.63 -15.25
N LYS A 468 48.55 -39.00 -14.43
CA LYS A 468 49.49 -39.58 -13.42
C LYS A 468 50.28 -38.43 -12.75
N LYS A 469 50.12 -38.13 -11.45
CA LYS A 469 50.73 -38.69 -10.19
C LYS A 469 52.15 -38.19 -9.83
N ARG A 470 52.24 -37.57 -8.62
CA ARG A 470 53.32 -37.63 -7.58
C ARG A 470 54.66 -36.94 -7.86
N ASP A 471 55.45 -36.40 -6.92
CA ASP A 471 55.49 -36.21 -5.45
C ASP A 471 56.39 -34.95 -5.19
N ASP A 472 56.26 -34.18 -4.09
CA ASP A 472 57.21 -34.07 -2.93
C ASP A 472 57.65 -32.57 -2.81
N PHE A 473 57.99 -31.92 -1.70
CA PHE A 473 57.99 -32.14 -0.25
C PHE A 473 58.46 -30.80 0.43
N LYS A 474 58.22 -30.65 1.74
CA LYS A 474 58.69 -29.61 2.72
C LYS A 474 57.89 -28.28 2.79
N GLY A 475 57.45 -27.76 3.94
CA GLY A 475 57.57 -28.18 5.35
C GLY A 475 57.43 -26.98 6.32
N ARG A 476 56.87 -27.24 7.52
CA ARG A 476 56.79 -26.46 8.80
C ARG A 476 55.75 -25.33 8.90
N ASN A 477 54.77 -25.38 9.84
CA ASN A 477 54.81 -25.23 11.34
C ASN A 477 55.24 -23.81 11.75
N GLU A 478 54.65 -23.04 12.68
CA GLU A 478 53.76 -23.18 13.85
C GLU A 478 53.19 -21.76 14.16
N PHE A 479 51.92 -21.55 14.53
CA PHE A 479 51.35 -21.52 15.90
C PHE A 479 51.86 -20.42 16.88
N LYS A 480 50.96 -19.50 17.27
CA LYS A 480 50.67 -18.88 18.60
C LYS A 480 50.02 -17.49 18.40
N SER A 481 48.79 -17.16 18.81
CA SER A 481 48.05 -17.26 20.10
C SER A 481 48.22 -16.05 21.02
N ARG A 482 47.05 -15.49 21.43
CA ARG A 482 46.76 -14.59 22.57
C ARG A 482 47.28 -13.15 22.44
N GLY A 483 46.53 -12.10 22.79
CA GLY A 483 45.33 -11.94 23.64
C GLY A 483 45.46 -10.61 24.41
N GLY A 484 44.36 -9.95 24.79
CA GLY A 484 44.35 -9.13 26.02
C GLY A 484 43.87 -7.67 25.96
N LYS A 485 42.73 -7.42 26.65
CA LYS A 485 42.34 -6.28 27.55
C LYS A 485 42.47 -4.82 27.00
N GLY A 486 41.53 -3.88 27.12
CA GLY A 486 40.39 -3.64 28.02
C GLY A 486 40.60 -2.33 28.81
N PHE A 487 39.71 -1.32 28.71
CA PHE A 487 39.53 -0.15 29.63
C PHE A 487 38.20 0.56 29.24
N LYS A 488 37.13 0.63 30.06
CA LYS A 488 36.79 1.53 31.20
C LYS A 488 36.64 3.04 30.89
N GLY A 489 35.41 3.55 31.11
CA GLY A 489 35.15 4.83 31.81
C GLY A 489 34.56 5.98 30.99
N GLY A 490 33.39 6.48 31.40
CA GLY A 490 32.82 7.73 30.87
C GLY A 490 31.44 8.08 31.42
N ASN A 491 31.40 8.69 32.61
CA ASN A 491 30.24 9.28 33.27
C ASN A 491 29.72 10.52 32.51
N GLY A 492 28.41 10.77 32.52
CA GLY A 492 27.84 12.02 31.99
C GLY A 492 26.40 12.25 32.45
N ARG A 493 26.24 12.80 33.66
CA ARG A 493 24.99 13.40 34.16
C ARG A 493 24.63 14.65 33.34
N ARG A 494 23.35 14.86 33.04
CA ARG A 494 22.77 16.19 32.84
C ARG A 494 21.37 16.23 33.46
N ASP A 495 21.27 17.04 34.50
CA ASP A 495 20.04 17.52 35.11
C ASP A 495 19.34 18.55 34.19
N GLY A 496 18.01 18.53 34.25
CA GLY A 496 17.18 19.72 34.44
C GLY A 496 16.98 20.68 33.27
N GLN A 497 15.78 20.66 32.68
CA GLN A 497 14.95 21.87 32.51
C GLN A 497 13.48 21.51 32.23
N LYS A 498 12.65 21.70 33.27
CA LYS A 498 11.20 21.95 33.19
C LYS A 498 11.01 23.44 33.48
N PHE A 499 10.27 24.16 32.64
CA PHE A 499 9.43 25.36 32.91
C PHE A 499 8.86 25.78 31.53
N GLY A 500 7.61 26.15 31.31
CA GLY A 500 6.46 26.33 32.17
C GLY A 500 5.21 26.57 31.31
N LYS A 501 4.04 26.23 31.87
CA LYS A 501 2.70 26.59 31.39
C LYS A 501 2.46 28.10 31.54
N ASN A 502 1.65 28.70 30.65
CA ASN A 502 0.53 29.58 31.01
C ASN A 502 -0.14 30.23 29.77
N ARG A 503 -1.40 29.87 29.50
CA ARG A 503 -2.51 30.73 29.03
C ARG A 503 -3.80 30.04 29.53
N ARG A 504 -4.36 30.43 30.68
CA ARG A 504 -5.45 31.42 30.86
C ARG A 504 -6.50 31.37 29.75
N PHE A 505 -7.60 30.70 30.06
CA PHE A 505 -8.93 30.95 29.50
C PHE A 505 -9.59 31.99 30.40
N GLU A 506 -10.11 33.04 29.78
CA GLU A 506 -11.07 33.97 30.37
C GLU A 506 -12.46 33.50 29.92
N ASP A 507 -13.35 33.34 30.90
CA ASP A 507 -14.78 33.20 30.73
C ASP A 507 -15.37 34.60 30.46
N GLU A 508 -16.17 34.77 29.42
CA GLU A 508 -17.26 35.77 29.39
C GLU A 508 -18.46 35.21 28.58
N ASP A 509 -19.60 35.22 29.28
CA ASP A 509 -21.02 35.17 28.91
C ASP A 509 -21.69 33.93 28.26
#